data_AF-A0A2I4AMJ5-F1
#
_entry.id   AF-A0A2I4AMJ5-F1
#
_cell.length_a   1.000
_cell.length_b   1.000
_cell.length_c   1.000
_cell.angle_alpha   90.00
_cell.angle_beta   90.00
_cell.angle_gamma   90.00
#
_symmetry.space_group_name_H-M   'P 1'
#
loop_
_entity.id
_entity.type
_entity.pdbx_description
1 polymer ?
#
loop_
_entity_poly.entity_id
_entity_poly.type
_entity_poly.pdbx_seq_one_letter_code
_entity_poly.pdbx_strand_id
1 'polypeptide(L)'
;MRENKTIVAPMLESRAAYSNFWCGMTSQGYYKRTPAYMPIRRRERKGCFAVPMVHSTYLVDLRKAASRELAFYPPHPEYSWALDDVIIFAYSARMADVQMYVCNKETYGYFPVPMRSHATLQDEAESFLHTHLEIMVNNPPLEPSSILSLTPKQSNKMGFDEVFMINLVRRSDRRERMLRTLNEMELSCKVIAAVDGKALNVSVIESMGIKMLPGYKDPYHGRPLTKGELGCFLSHYNIWKEVRHSNIKLHLHKADND
;
A
#
# COMPACT_ATOMS: atom_id res chain seq x y z
N MET A 1 20.57 7.35 9.11
CA MET A 1 21.35 7.66 7.89
C MET A 1 22.68 8.26 8.30
N ARG A 2 23.83 7.80 7.78
CA ARG A 2 25.18 8.25 8.20
C ARG A 2 26.00 8.84 7.04
N GLU A 3 25.33 9.21 5.96
CA GLU A 3 26.00 9.74 4.76
C GLU A 3 26.55 11.13 5.04
N ASN A 4 27.84 11.36 4.76
CA ASN A 4 28.47 12.68 4.91
C ASN A 4 28.09 13.59 3.74
N LYS A 5 26.81 13.93 3.59
CA LYS A 5 26.23 14.75 2.51
C LYS A 5 25.51 15.97 3.08
N THR A 6 25.52 17.09 2.36
CA THR A 6 24.85 18.31 2.84
C THR A 6 23.33 18.16 2.80
N ILE A 7 22.79 17.62 1.71
CA ILE A 7 21.37 17.27 1.59
C ILE A 7 21.25 15.80 1.22
N VAL A 8 20.50 15.02 1.99
CA VAL A 8 20.28 13.59 1.72
C VAL A 8 18.87 13.16 2.10
N ALA A 9 18.20 12.42 1.21
CA ALA A 9 16.86 11.88 1.43
C ALA A 9 16.87 10.35 1.54
N PRO A 10 16.12 9.77 2.49
CA PRO A 10 15.71 8.38 2.37
C PRO A 10 14.78 8.24 1.17
N MET A 11 15.00 7.24 0.32
CA MET A 11 14.01 6.88 -0.69
C MET A 11 12.78 6.29 0.00
N LEU A 12 11.65 6.99 -0.10
CA LEU A 12 10.36 6.53 0.40
C LEU A 12 9.62 5.77 -0.70
N GLU A 13 8.96 4.69 -0.32
CA GLU A 13 8.11 3.90 -1.20
C GLU A 13 6.69 4.48 -1.27
N SER A 14 6.15 4.59 -2.46
CA SER A 14 4.73 4.88 -2.69
C SER A 14 4.11 3.79 -3.54
N ARG A 15 2.79 3.84 -3.65
CA ARG A 15 2.08 3.12 -4.72
C ARG A 15 2.57 3.62 -6.10
N ALA A 16 2.60 2.70 -7.07
CA ALA A 16 3.03 2.96 -8.45
C ALA A 16 4.48 3.51 -8.58
N ALA A 17 4.72 4.35 -9.59
CA ALA A 17 6.05 4.85 -9.97
C ALA A 17 6.33 6.29 -9.50
N TYR A 18 5.60 6.77 -8.48
CA TYR A 18 5.89 8.03 -7.81
C TYR A 18 6.99 7.81 -6.75
N SER A 19 7.72 8.88 -6.40
CA SER A 19 8.80 8.84 -5.40
C SER A 19 9.18 10.24 -4.95
N ASN A 20 9.82 10.32 -3.79
CA ASN A 20 10.25 11.57 -3.16
C ASN A 20 11.56 12.16 -3.75
N PHE A 21 11.85 11.87 -5.02
CA PHE A 21 13.04 12.31 -5.73
C PHE A 21 12.83 12.29 -7.24
N TRP A 22 13.57 13.14 -7.98
CA TRP A 22 13.59 13.16 -9.43
C TRP A 22 14.99 12.87 -9.96
N CYS A 23 15.14 12.04 -10.99
CA CYS A 23 16.45 11.81 -11.64
C CYS A 23 16.79 12.81 -12.74
N GLY A 24 15.90 13.75 -13.03
CA GLY A 24 16.07 14.72 -14.10
C GLY A 24 15.09 15.88 -13.96
N MET A 25 15.51 17.04 -14.44
CA MET A 25 14.69 18.25 -14.56
C MET A 25 14.79 18.81 -15.97
N THR A 26 13.74 19.49 -16.44
CA THR A 26 13.76 20.28 -17.68
C THR A 26 14.47 21.62 -17.44
N SER A 27 14.71 22.39 -18.51
CA SER A 27 15.28 23.75 -18.41
C SER A 27 14.39 24.72 -17.63
N GLN A 28 13.10 24.41 -17.48
CA GLN A 28 12.11 25.17 -16.71
C GLN A 28 11.88 24.61 -15.30
N GLY A 29 12.70 23.65 -14.87
CA GLY A 29 12.63 23.09 -13.52
C GLY A 29 11.60 21.99 -13.29
N TYR A 30 10.87 21.55 -14.32
CA TYR A 30 9.89 20.48 -14.18
C TYR A 30 10.51 19.09 -14.24
N TYR A 31 9.77 18.11 -13.73
CA TYR A 31 10.15 16.70 -13.76
C TYR A 31 10.55 16.21 -15.16
N LYS A 32 11.65 15.46 -15.24
CA LYS A 32 12.07 14.73 -16.44
C LYS A 32 12.47 13.29 -16.08
N ARG A 33 11.75 12.30 -16.62
CA ARG A 33 12.11 10.87 -16.47
C ARG A 33 13.45 10.61 -17.16
N THR A 34 14.32 9.85 -16.49
CA THR A 34 15.60 9.40 -17.06
C THR A 34 15.73 7.87 -16.95
N PRO A 35 16.60 7.23 -17.75
CA PRO A 35 16.83 5.78 -17.67
C PRO A 35 17.30 5.30 -16.29
N ALA A 36 17.92 6.19 -15.49
CA ALA A 36 18.38 5.86 -14.14
C ALA A 36 17.24 5.74 -13.13
N TYR A 37 16.06 6.31 -13.40
CA TYR A 37 14.97 6.41 -12.43
C TYR A 37 14.45 5.05 -11.97
N MET A 38 14.01 4.19 -12.90
CA MET A 38 13.38 2.92 -12.55
C MET A 38 14.34 1.96 -11.81
N PRO A 39 15.61 1.81 -12.23
CA PRO A 39 16.58 0.99 -11.49
C PRO A 39 16.84 1.46 -10.05
N ILE A 40 16.85 2.78 -9.81
CA ILE A 40 16.98 3.33 -8.44
C ILE A 40 15.68 3.08 -7.66
N ARG A 41 14.52 3.42 -8.25
CA ARG A 41 13.20 3.31 -7.60
C ARG A 41 12.83 1.87 -7.22
N ARG A 42 13.17 0.90 -8.07
CA ARG A 42 12.95 -0.54 -7.84
C ARG A 42 14.04 -1.19 -6.99
N ARG A 43 15.04 -0.43 -6.54
CA ARG A 43 16.24 -0.92 -5.85
C ARG A 43 17.02 -2.00 -6.61
N GLU A 44 16.93 -2.03 -7.93
CA GLU A 44 17.80 -2.84 -8.79
C GLU A 44 19.26 -2.35 -8.68
N ARG A 45 19.43 -1.03 -8.50
CA ARG A 45 20.68 -0.39 -8.11
C ARG A 45 20.55 0.20 -6.72
N LYS A 46 21.25 -0.39 -5.74
CA LYS A 46 21.28 0.09 -4.35
C LYS A 46 22.45 1.04 -4.12
N GLY A 47 22.22 2.13 -3.40
CA GLY A 47 23.25 3.12 -3.10
C GLY A 47 22.69 4.47 -2.66
N CYS A 48 23.53 5.49 -2.77
CA CYS A 48 23.14 6.89 -2.65
C CYS A 48 23.51 7.60 -3.95
N PHE A 49 22.54 8.25 -4.57
CA PHE A 49 22.64 8.77 -5.93
C PHE A 49 22.47 10.28 -5.92
N ALA A 50 23.36 10.97 -6.62
CA ALA A 50 23.18 12.39 -6.92
C ALA A 50 21.93 12.54 -7.78
N VAL A 51 21.03 13.42 -7.35
CA VAL A 51 19.77 13.70 -8.04
C VAL A 51 19.54 15.21 -8.02
N PRO A 52 18.94 15.79 -9.08
CA PRO A 52 18.68 17.23 -9.10
C PRO A 52 17.66 17.68 -8.05
N MET A 53 16.81 16.77 -7.55
CA MET A 53 15.78 17.13 -6.58
C MET A 53 15.43 15.95 -5.67
N VAL A 54 15.29 16.24 -4.37
CA VAL A 54 14.61 15.42 -3.35
C VAL A 54 13.53 16.25 -2.67
N HIS A 55 12.42 15.62 -2.25
CA HIS A 55 11.32 16.31 -1.58
C HIS A 55 10.68 15.45 -0.49
N SER A 56 9.64 15.97 0.17
CA SER A 56 8.85 15.35 1.25
C SER A 56 9.61 15.03 2.55
N THR A 57 10.74 14.33 2.47
CA THR A 57 11.57 13.98 3.64
C THR A 57 13.03 13.90 3.23
N TYR A 58 13.85 14.75 3.84
CA TYR A 58 15.30 14.78 3.67
C TYR A 58 15.95 15.42 4.90
N LEU A 59 17.26 15.23 5.03
CA LEU A 59 18.09 15.79 6.07
C LEU A 59 19.03 16.81 5.46
N VAL A 60 19.21 17.93 6.17
CA VAL A 60 20.20 18.96 5.84
C VAL A 60 21.24 19.02 6.95
N ASP A 61 22.52 18.87 6.60
CA ASP A 61 23.62 18.99 7.57
C ASP A 61 23.99 20.46 7.80
N LEU A 62 23.38 21.07 8.82
CA LEU A 62 23.58 22.47 9.21
C LEU A 62 25.00 22.79 9.70
N ARG A 63 25.85 21.78 9.92
CA ARG A 63 27.24 21.99 10.32
C ARG A 63 28.14 22.38 9.14
N LYS A 64 27.69 22.14 7.91
CA LYS A 64 28.45 22.48 6.69
C LYS A 64 28.16 23.92 6.28
N ALA A 65 29.21 24.70 6.00
CA ALA A 65 29.07 26.11 5.63
C ALA A 65 28.11 26.33 4.45
N ALA A 66 28.15 25.45 3.44
CA ALA A 66 27.27 25.51 2.26
C ALA A 66 25.77 25.42 2.59
N SER A 67 25.39 24.87 3.75
CA SER A 67 23.98 24.83 4.17
C SER A 67 23.40 26.22 4.48
N ARG A 68 24.25 27.22 4.75
CA ARG A 68 23.84 28.60 5.04
C ARG A 68 23.36 29.37 3.81
N GLU A 69 23.77 28.91 2.62
CA GLU A 69 23.37 29.48 1.33
C GLU A 69 22.04 28.89 0.82
N LEU A 70 21.48 27.91 1.52
CA LEU A 70 20.19 27.31 1.19
C LEU A 70 19.05 28.19 1.70
N ALA A 71 18.13 28.55 0.81
CA ALA A 71 16.97 29.37 1.14
C ALA A 71 15.71 28.86 0.40
N PHE A 72 14.62 28.70 1.14
CA PHE A 72 13.29 28.51 0.56
C PHE A 72 12.64 29.83 0.16
N TYR A 73 12.82 30.85 1.00
CA TYR A 73 12.19 32.14 0.84
C TYR A 73 13.08 33.26 1.41
N PRO A 74 13.18 34.43 0.74
CA PRO A 74 12.65 34.69 -0.60
C PRO A 74 13.34 33.80 -1.65
N PRO A 75 12.70 33.50 -2.79
CA PRO A 75 13.36 32.80 -3.89
C PRO A 75 14.63 33.54 -4.33
N HIS A 76 15.60 32.81 -4.87
CA HIS A 76 16.83 33.40 -5.41
C HIS A 76 16.49 34.51 -6.44
N PRO A 77 17.23 35.63 -6.49
CA PRO A 77 16.90 36.76 -7.39
C PRO A 77 16.76 36.40 -8.87
N GLU A 78 17.50 35.38 -9.33
CA GLU A 78 17.45 34.87 -10.71
C GLU A 78 16.38 33.79 -10.96
N TYR A 79 15.57 33.46 -9.95
CA TYR A 79 14.51 32.47 -10.08
C TYR A 79 13.34 33.05 -10.90
N SER A 80 13.02 32.39 -12.02
CA SER A 80 11.97 32.82 -12.96
C SER A 80 10.96 31.73 -13.31
N TRP A 81 10.97 30.61 -12.59
CA TRP A 81 10.07 29.47 -12.83
C TRP A 81 8.78 29.57 -12.00
N ALA A 82 7.96 28.52 -12.05
CA ALA A 82 6.70 28.47 -11.29
C ALA A 82 6.96 28.57 -9.77
N LEU A 83 6.03 29.17 -9.04
CA LEU A 83 6.10 29.25 -7.58
C LEU A 83 5.72 27.90 -6.98
N ASP A 84 6.73 27.07 -6.76
CA ASP A 84 6.62 25.70 -6.24
C ASP A 84 7.79 25.48 -5.26
N ASP A 85 7.49 25.08 -4.03
CA ASP A 85 8.45 25.01 -2.94
C ASP A 85 9.56 24.00 -3.18
N VAL A 86 9.25 22.84 -3.78
CA VAL A 86 10.24 21.81 -4.09
C VAL A 86 11.16 22.23 -5.23
N ILE A 87 10.64 22.94 -6.24
CA ILE A 87 11.44 23.46 -7.35
C ILE A 87 12.31 24.63 -6.89
N ILE A 88 11.77 25.56 -6.08
CA ILE A 88 12.52 26.70 -5.52
C ILE A 88 13.70 26.22 -4.69
N PHE A 89 13.49 25.24 -3.82
CA PHE A 89 14.57 24.71 -2.99
C PHE A 89 15.63 23.96 -3.78
N ALA A 90 15.23 23.17 -4.78
CA ALA A 90 16.18 22.53 -5.69
C ALA A 90 17.01 23.56 -6.47
N TYR A 91 16.38 24.67 -6.89
CA TYR A 91 17.09 25.77 -7.53
C TYR A 91 18.07 26.46 -6.57
N SER A 92 17.64 26.77 -5.33
CA SER A 92 18.53 27.35 -4.31
C SER A 92 19.73 26.46 -4.05
N ALA A 93 19.52 25.15 -3.86
CA ALA A 93 20.61 24.20 -3.68
C ALA A 93 21.57 24.19 -4.88
N ARG A 94 21.05 24.25 -6.11
CA ARG A 94 21.88 24.35 -7.32
C ARG A 94 22.71 25.63 -7.35
N MET A 95 22.12 26.79 -7.05
CA MET A 95 22.84 28.07 -7.05
C MET A 95 23.92 28.16 -5.97
N ALA A 96 23.69 27.46 -4.85
CA ALA A 96 24.65 27.32 -3.76
C ALA A 96 25.72 26.23 -4.01
N ASP A 97 25.75 25.60 -5.19
CA ASP A 97 26.61 24.44 -5.51
C ASP A 97 26.47 23.26 -4.52
N VAL A 98 25.24 23.04 -4.03
CA VAL A 98 24.89 21.98 -3.09
C VAL A 98 24.16 20.84 -3.79
N GLN A 99 24.86 19.72 -3.98
CA GLN A 99 24.26 18.50 -4.55
C GLN A 99 23.31 17.81 -3.57
N MET A 100 22.09 17.52 -4.05
CA MET A 100 21.13 16.66 -3.37
C MET A 100 21.37 15.17 -3.65
N TYR A 101 21.07 14.32 -2.67
CA TYR A 101 21.23 12.87 -2.79
C TYR A 101 19.99 12.10 -2.33
N VAL A 102 19.65 11.02 -3.02
CA VAL A 102 18.66 10.03 -2.55
C VAL A 102 19.34 8.71 -2.23
N CYS A 103 19.00 8.10 -1.10
CA CYS A 103 19.57 6.83 -0.64
C CYS A 103 18.50 5.75 -0.56
N ASN A 104 18.73 4.60 -1.19
CA ASN A 104 17.79 3.48 -1.26
C ASN A 104 18.38 2.16 -0.73
N LYS A 105 19.44 2.23 0.08
CA LYS A 105 20.14 1.06 0.65
C LYS A 105 19.20 0.13 1.41
N GLU A 106 18.22 0.71 2.12
CA GLU A 106 17.20 0.03 2.91
C GLU A 106 15.79 0.48 2.53
N THR A 107 14.78 -0.18 3.10
CA THR A 107 13.41 0.34 3.15
C THR A 107 13.29 1.31 4.32
N TYR A 108 13.33 2.61 4.00
CA TYR A 108 13.31 3.67 5.02
C TYR A 108 11.90 4.08 5.44
N GLY A 109 10.90 3.85 4.61
CA GLY A 109 9.52 4.23 4.90
C GLY A 109 8.68 4.34 3.64
N TYR A 110 7.45 4.80 3.85
CA TYR A 110 6.42 4.89 2.83
C TYR A 110 5.75 6.25 2.86
N PHE A 111 5.12 6.66 1.76
CA PHE A 111 4.34 7.90 1.69
C PHE A 111 3.24 7.81 0.62
N PRO A 112 2.11 8.51 0.82
CA PRO A 112 1.01 8.49 -0.13
C PRO A 112 1.37 9.20 -1.44
N VAL A 113 0.68 8.82 -2.51
CA VAL A 113 0.77 9.51 -3.80
C VAL A 113 -0.08 10.79 -3.72
N PRO A 114 0.42 11.95 -4.21
CA PRO A 114 -0.34 13.19 -4.23
C PRO A 114 -1.68 13.01 -4.94
N MET A 115 -2.70 13.59 -4.34
CA MET A 115 -4.04 13.60 -4.89
C MET A 115 -4.15 14.62 -6.03
N ARG A 116 -5.22 14.50 -6.82
CA ARG A 116 -5.55 15.50 -7.84
C ARG A 116 -6.01 16.79 -7.17
N SER A 117 -5.89 17.92 -7.85
CA SER A 117 -6.24 19.24 -7.31
C SER A 117 -7.71 19.41 -6.87
N HIS A 118 -8.61 18.58 -7.39
CA HIS A 118 -10.04 18.58 -7.04
C HIS A 118 -10.41 17.50 -6.01
N ALA A 119 -9.42 16.78 -5.46
CA ALA A 119 -9.68 15.77 -4.45
C ALA A 119 -10.10 16.40 -3.13
N THR A 120 -10.97 15.70 -2.42
CA THR A 120 -11.46 16.08 -1.10
C THR A 120 -10.55 15.52 0.00
N LEU A 121 -10.72 16.01 1.23
CA LEU A 121 -10.06 15.43 2.41
C LEU A 121 -10.48 13.97 2.64
N GLN A 122 -11.69 13.61 2.24
CA GLN A 122 -12.16 12.23 2.31
C GLN A 122 -11.38 11.34 1.34
N ASP A 123 -11.17 11.78 0.10
CA ASP A 123 -10.36 11.05 -0.88
C ASP A 123 -8.91 10.89 -0.40
N GLU A 124 -8.35 11.89 0.29
CA GLU A 124 -7.02 11.81 0.88
C GLU A 124 -6.96 10.79 2.04
N ALA A 125 -7.96 10.78 2.92
CA ALA A 125 -8.08 9.80 4.00
C ALA A 125 -8.18 8.36 3.46
N GLU A 126 -8.96 8.16 2.39
CA GLU A 126 -9.07 6.87 1.71
C GLU A 126 -7.76 6.46 1.02
N SER A 127 -7.07 7.40 0.36
CA SER A 127 -5.76 7.16 -0.24
C SER A 127 -4.71 6.77 0.80
N PHE A 128 -4.73 7.42 1.97
CA PHE A 128 -3.88 7.08 3.10
C PHE A 128 -4.20 5.68 3.62
N LEU A 129 -5.47 5.34 3.84
CA LEU A 129 -5.91 4.02 4.26
C LEU A 129 -5.44 2.94 3.27
N HIS A 130 -5.62 3.15 1.96
CA HIS A 130 -5.13 2.21 0.94
C HIS A 130 -3.61 2.00 1.02
N THR A 131 -2.86 3.09 1.18
CA THR A 131 -1.40 3.02 1.33
C THR A 131 -1.02 2.22 2.58
N HIS A 132 -1.68 2.48 3.71
CA HIS A 132 -1.46 1.75 4.95
C HIS A 132 -1.74 0.24 4.79
N LEU A 133 -2.88 -0.12 4.19
CA LEU A 133 -3.25 -1.51 3.94
C LEU A 133 -2.27 -2.23 3.00
N GLU A 134 -1.80 -1.56 1.94
CA GLU A 134 -0.82 -2.13 1.00
C GLU A 134 0.50 -2.47 1.70
N ILE A 135 0.97 -1.61 2.61
CA ILE A 135 2.19 -1.83 3.39
C ILE A 135 2.05 -3.08 4.27
N MET A 136 0.89 -3.24 4.91
CA MET A 136 0.58 -4.35 5.82
C MET A 136 0.49 -5.72 5.14
N VAL A 137 0.46 -5.79 3.80
CA VAL A 137 0.43 -7.06 3.08
C VAL A 137 1.73 -7.84 3.32
N ASN A 138 2.86 -7.15 3.24
CA ASN A 138 4.20 -7.75 3.30
C ASN A 138 4.99 -7.33 4.54
N ASN A 139 4.49 -6.36 5.32
CA ASN A 139 5.17 -5.82 6.49
C ASN A 139 4.25 -5.89 7.73
N PRO A 140 4.82 -5.79 8.93
CA PRO A 140 4.04 -5.61 10.16
C PRO A 140 3.12 -4.37 10.08
N PRO A 141 2.05 -4.33 10.88
CA PRO A 141 1.20 -3.14 11.02
C PRO A 141 2.01 -1.88 11.34
N LEU A 142 1.66 -0.77 10.71
CA LEU A 142 2.23 0.52 11.08
C LEU A 142 1.54 1.00 12.34
N GLU A 143 2.31 1.17 13.40
CA GLU A 143 1.81 1.73 14.65
C GLU A 143 1.97 3.25 14.63
N PRO A 144 0.94 3.99 15.07
CA PRO A 144 1.02 5.44 15.16
C PRO A 144 2.09 5.85 16.18
N SER A 145 2.65 7.05 15.98
CA SER A 145 3.54 7.65 16.97
C SER A 145 2.84 7.80 18.31
N SER A 146 3.56 7.54 19.41
CA SER A 146 3.04 7.65 20.78
C SER A 146 2.62 9.08 21.17
N ILE A 147 2.97 10.07 20.36
CA ILE A 147 2.63 11.49 20.57
C ILE A 147 1.27 11.82 19.94
N LEU A 148 0.75 10.96 19.05
CA LEU A 148 -0.53 11.19 18.40
C LEU A 148 -1.67 10.60 19.24
N SER A 149 -2.65 11.45 19.55
CA SER A 149 -3.94 11.01 20.07
C SER A 149 -4.86 10.69 18.91
N LEU A 150 -5.23 9.42 18.74
CA LEU A 150 -6.15 8.98 17.69
C LEU A 150 -7.57 8.81 18.24
N THR A 151 -8.55 9.15 17.42
CA THR A 151 -9.94 8.82 17.70
C THR A 151 -10.12 7.30 17.70
N PRO A 152 -10.88 6.72 18.65
CA PRO A 152 -11.22 5.31 18.62
C PRO A 152 -11.95 4.97 17.31
N LYS A 153 -11.51 3.89 16.65
CA LYS A 153 -12.15 3.37 15.44
C LYS A 153 -13.56 2.88 15.74
N GLN A 154 -14.52 3.13 14.86
CA GLN A 154 -15.92 2.72 15.03
C GLN A 154 -16.32 1.70 13.98
N SER A 155 -16.11 0.43 14.31
CA SER A 155 -16.43 -0.64 13.37
C SER A 155 -17.93 -0.73 13.06
N ASN A 156 -18.25 -0.87 11.77
CA ASN A 156 -19.60 -1.11 11.29
C ASN A 156 -19.63 -2.32 10.34
N LYS A 157 -20.78 -2.58 9.71
CA LYS A 157 -20.98 -3.69 8.76
C LYS A 157 -21.31 -3.18 7.35
N MET A 158 -20.98 -1.94 7.00
CA MET A 158 -21.31 -1.28 5.73
C MET A 158 -22.78 -1.38 5.32
N GLY A 159 -23.71 -1.37 6.29
CA GLY A 159 -25.14 -1.53 6.03
C GLY A 159 -25.60 -2.98 5.79
N PHE A 160 -24.71 -3.97 5.89
CA PHE A 160 -25.07 -5.38 5.91
C PHE A 160 -25.48 -5.82 7.33
N ASP A 161 -26.35 -6.82 7.41
CA ASP A 161 -26.72 -7.44 8.68
C ASP A 161 -25.53 -8.19 9.32
N GLU A 162 -24.70 -8.83 8.49
CA GLU A 162 -23.49 -9.53 8.91
C GLU A 162 -22.42 -9.55 7.81
N VAL A 163 -21.16 -9.40 8.22
CA VAL A 163 -19.99 -9.58 7.35
C VAL A 163 -19.23 -10.79 7.85
N PHE A 164 -18.99 -11.77 6.98
CA PHE A 164 -18.32 -13.01 7.37
C PHE A 164 -16.86 -13.02 6.93
N MET A 165 -15.96 -13.38 7.84
CA MET A 165 -14.55 -13.63 7.55
C MET A 165 -14.28 -15.13 7.61
N ILE A 166 -14.07 -15.73 6.44
CA ILE A 166 -13.85 -17.17 6.30
C ILE A 166 -12.36 -17.46 6.45
N ASN A 167 -11.98 -18.28 7.44
CA ASN A 167 -10.59 -18.63 7.65
C ASN A 167 -10.39 -20.08 8.07
N LEU A 168 -9.38 -20.72 7.48
CA LEU A 168 -8.95 -22.04 7.93
C LEU A 168 -8.38 -21.93 9.34
N VAL A 169 -8.89 -22.74 10.27
CA VAL A 169 -8.49 -22.68 11.70
C VAL A 169 -6.95 -22.75 11.87
N ARG A 170 -6.27 -23.58 11.08
CA ARG A 170 -4.81 -23.72 11.10
C ARG A 170 -4.01 -22.52 10.58
N ARG A 171 -4.65 -21.50 10.01
CA ARG A 171 -4.02 -20.30 9.42
C ARG A 171 -4.27 -19.08 10.29
N SER A 172 -3.75 -19.11 11.52
CA SER A 172 -3.80 -17.97 12.45
C SER A 172 -3.07 -16.75 11.88
N ASP A 173 -1.96 -16.95 11.17
CA ASP A 173 -1.20 -15.91 10.49
C ASP A 173 -2.05 -15.07 9.51
N ARG A 174 -2.91 -15.74 8.72
CA ARG A 174 -3.81 -15.06 7.79
C ARG A 174 -4.99 -14.42 8.50
N ARG A 175 -5.50 -15.08 9.55
CA ARG A 175 -6.58 -14.54 10.38
C ARG A 175 -6.19 -13.21 11.01
N GLU A 176 -5.02 -13.16 11.65
CA GLU A 176 -4.53 -11.98 12.33
C GLU A 176 -4.33 -10.81 11.36
N ARG A 177 -3.66 -11.04 10.22
CA ARG A 177 -3.50 -10.02 9.18
C ARG A 177 -4.84 -9.47 8.69
N MET A 178 -5.78 -10.35 8.36
CA MET A 178 -7.09 -9.93 7.84
C MET A 178 -7.91 -9.19 8.90
N LEU A 179 -7.91 -9.66 10.15
CA LEU A 179 -8.61 -8.95 11.24
C LEU A 179 -8.00 -7.57 11.49
N ARG A 180 -6.67 -7.42 11.39
CA ARG A 180 -6.04 -6.11 11.48
C ARG A 180 -6.44 -5.22 10.31
N THR A 181 -6.45 -5.73 9.07
CA THR A 181 -6.94 -4.99 7.89
C THR A 181 -8.39 -4.53 8.06
N LEU A 182 -9.29 -5.43 8.49
CA LEU A 182 -10.70 -5.08 8.73
C LEU A 182 -10.84 -4.05 9.84
N ASN A 183 -10.03 -4.14 10.90
CA ASN A 183 -9.99 -3.12 11.95
C ASN A 183 -9.54 -1.75 11.40
N GLU A 184 -8.50 -1.68 10.55
CA GLU A 184 -8.09 -0.42 9.91
C GLU A 184 -9.17 0.18 9.00
N MET A 185 -9.99 -0.67 8.38
CA MET A 185 -11.14 -0.25 7.56
C MET A 185 -12.42 0.02 8.38
N GLU A 186 -12.36 -0.11 9.70
CA GLU A 186 -13.52 0.01 10.59
C GLU A 186 -14.66 -0.96 10.20
N LEU A 187 -14.29 -2.20 9.87
CA LEU A 187 -15.21 -3.27 9.52
C LEU A 187 -15.25 -4.32 10.62
N SER A 188 -16.46 -4.53 11.15
CA SER A 188 -16.76 -5.65 12.03
C SER A 188 -17.13 -6.88 11.20
N CYS A 189 -16.72 -8.06 11.66
CA CYS A 189 -17.05 -9.31 10.98
C CYS A 189 -17.20 -10.47 11.97
N LYS A 190 -18.03 -11.45 11.60
CA LYS A 190 -18.10 -12.76 12.23
C LYS A 190 -17.08 -13.70 11.59
N VAL A 191 -16.12 -14.19 12.37
CA VAL A 191 -15.14 -15.18 11.90
C VAL A 191 -15.77 -16.56 11.85
N ILE A 192 -15.74 -17.19 10.68
CA ILE A 192 -16.25 -18.54 10.45
C ILE A 192 -15.09 -19.48 10.11
N ALA A 193 -15.10 -20.65 10.74
CA ALA A 193 -14.14 -21.70 10.44
C ALA A 193 -14.38 -22.23 9.02
N ALA A 194 -13.38 -22.05 8.16
CA ALA A 194 -13.41 -22.58 6.81
C ALA A 194 -13.26 -24.12 6.83
N VAL A 195 -13.93 -24.78 5.89
CA VAL A 195 -13.77 -26.20 5.63
C VAL A 195 -12.39 -26.44 5.01
N ASP A 196 -11.57 -27.23 5.70
CA ASP A 196 -10.28 -27.63 5.18
C ASP A 196 -10.42 -28.72 4.12
N GLY A 197 -10.43 -28.30 2.86
CA GLY A 197 -10.45 -29.20 1.72
C GLY A 197 -9.41 -30.32 1.78
N LYS A 198 -8.20 -30.03 2.31
CA LYS A 198 -7.13 -31.04 2.41
C LYS A 198 -7.44 -32.13 3.44
N ALA A 199 -8.21 -31.80 4.48
CA ALA A 199 -8.65 -32.73 5.50
C ALA A 199 -9.91 -33.52 5.10
N LEU A 200 -10.52 -33.22 3.94
CA LEU A 200 -11.68 -33.96 3.46
C LEU A 200 -11.28 -35.34 2.92
N ASN A 201 -11.95 -36.35 3.47
CA ASN A 201 -11.89 -37.73 3.02
C ASN A 201 -12.92 -37.97 1.91
N VAL A 202 -12.58 -38.85 0.96
CA VAL A 202 -13.44 -39.19 -0.18
C VAL A 202 -14.79 -39.74 0.29
N SER A 203 -14.78 -40.61 1.30
CA SER A 203 -16.00 -41.16 1.91
C SER A 203 -16.95 -40.09 2.47
N VAL A 204 -16.41 -39.01 3.04
CA VAL A 204 -17.21 -37.89 3.54
C VAL A 204 -17.85 -37.15 2.37
N ILE A 205 -17.08 -36.85 1.33
CA ILE A 205 -17.59 -36.18 0.11
C ILE A 205 -18.71 -37.00 -0.55
N GLU A 206 -18.52 -38.32 -0.66
CA GLU A 206 -19.52 -39.25 -1.19
C GLU A 206 -20.78 -39.30 -0.32
N SER A 207 -20.62 -39.34 1.02
CA SER A 207 -21.76 -39.32 1.95
C SER A 207 -22.57 -38.03 1.89
N MET A 208 -21.93 -36.91 1.54
CA MET A 208 -22.61 -35.63 1.30
C MET A 208 -23.30 -35.57 -0.08
N GLY A 209 -23.20 -36.62 -0.90
CA GLY A 209 -23.75 -36.66 -2.25
C GLY A 209 -23.04 -35.73 -3.23
N ILE A 210 -21.84 -35.25 -2.91
CA ILE A 210 -21.10 -34.31 -3.73
C ILE A 210 -20.42 -35.09 -4.86
N LYS A 211 -20.83 -34.83 -6.09
CA LYS A 211 -20.26 -35.44 -7.29
C LYS A 211 -19.78 -34.34 -8.22
N MET A 212 -18.57 -34.52 -8.76
CA MET A 212 -18.08 -33.64 -9.81
C MET A 212 -18.84 -33.93 -11.09
N LEU A 213 -19.28 -32.87 -11.78
CA LEU A 213 -19.99 -33.01 -13.05
C LEU A 213 -19.08 -33.75 -14.06
N PRO A 214 -19.56 -34.83 -14.70
CA PRO A 214 -18.77 -35.57 -15.68
C PRO A 214 -18.25 -34.64 -16.78
N GLY A 215 -16.95 -34.71 -17.06
CA GLY A 215 -16.31 -33.88 -18.08
C GLY A 215 -16.05 -32.42 -17.67
N TYR A 216 -16.45 -31.99 -16.47
CA TYR A 216 -16.11 -30.65 -15.99
C TYR A 216 -14.59 -30.47 -15.89
N LYS A 217 -14.13 -29.38 -16.49
CA LYS A 217 -12.79 -28.85 -16.37
C LYS A 217 -12.90 -27.35 -16.15
N ASP A 218 -12.10 -26.83 -15.25
CA ASP A 218 -12.06 -25.39 -15.06
C ASP A 218 -11.55 -24.73 -16.36
N PRO A 219 -12.14 -23.59 -16.79
CA PRO A 219 -11.83 -22.98 -18.09
C PRO A 219 -10.42 -22.37 -18.18
N TYR A 220 -9.75 -22.15 -17.04
CA TYR A 220 -8.46 -21.46 -16.98
C TYR A 220 -7.27 -22.43 -16.98
N HIS A 221 -7.40 -23.56 -16.29
CA HIS A 221 -6.33 -24.54 -16.09
C HIS A 221 -6.66 -25.91 -16.70
N GLY A 222 -7.89 -26.14 -17.17
CA GLY A 222 -8.28 -27.38 -17.85
C GLY A 222 -8.26 -28.62 -16.94
N ARG A 223 -8.33 -28.44 -15.62
CA ARG A 223 -8.28 -29.52 -14.63
C ARG A 223 -9.60 -29.63 -13.86
N PRO A 224 -9.85 -30.76 -13.18
CA PRO A 224 -10.96 -30.86 -12.25
C PRO A 224 -10.77 -29.95 -11.02
N LEU A 225 -11.84 -29.76 -10.24
CA LEU A 225 -11.79 -29.03 -8.97
C LEU A 225 -10.80 -29.67 -8.01
N THR A 226 -9.94 -28.85 -7.42
CA THR A 226 -9.08 -29.23 -6.30
C THR A 226 -9.89 -29.41 -5.03
N LYS A 227 -9.31 -30.19 -4.11
CA LYS A 227 -9.79 -30.25 -2.72
C LYS A 227 -9.90 -28.86 -2.08
N GLY A 228 -8.96 -27.95 -2.37
CA GLY A 228 -8.99 -26.57 -1.85
C GLY A 228 -10.21 -25.78 -2.34
N GLU A 229 -10.50 -25.86 -3.65
CA GLU A 229 -11.70 -25.25 -4.25
C GLU A 229 -12.98 -25.85 -3.68
N LEU A 230 -13.03 -27.17 -3.45
CA LEU A 230 -14.15 -27.82 -2.77
C LEU A 230 -14.34 -27.32 -1.33
N GLY A 231 -13.25 -27.19 -0.56
CA GLY A 231 -13.29 -26.62 0.79
C GLY A 231 -13.79 -25.17 0.81
N CYS A 232 -13.38 -24.37 -0.18
CA CYS A 232 -13.88 -23.00 -0.37
C CYS A 232 -15.40 -23.02 -0.62
N PHE A 233 -15.87 -23.83 -1.56
CA PHE A 233 -17.30 -23.99 -1.86
C PHE A 233 -18.10 -24.38 -0.60
N LEU A 234 -17.67 -25.41 0.11
CA LEU A 234 -18.35 -25.90 1.31
C LEU A 234 -18.41 -24.85 2.44
N SER A 235 -17.35 -24.05 2.58
CA SER A 235 -17.31 -22.95 3.55
C SER A 235 -18.40 -21.92 3.27
N HIS A 236 -18.52 -21.49 2.00
CA HIS A 236 -19.57 -20.55 1.59
C HIS A 236 -20.96 -21.18 1.66
N TYR A 237 -21.11 -22.44 1.25
CA TYR A 237 -22.38 -23.17 1.32
C TYR A 237 -22.91 -23.25 2.77
N ASN A 238 -22.03 -23.45 3.75
CA ASN A 238 -22.43 -23.46 5.16
C ASN A 238 -22.95 -22.10 5.64
N ILE A 239 -22.33 -20.99 5.21
CA ILE A 239 -22.82 -19.64 5.51
C ILE A 239 -24.18 -19.41 4.86
N TRP A 240 -24.36 -19.84 3.61
CA TRP A 240 -25.64 -19.74 2.93
C TRP A 240 -26.78 -20.45 3.65
N LYS A 241 -26.52 -21.64 4.21
CA LYS A 241 -27.48 -22.32 5.07
C LYS A 241 -27.80 -21.46 6.30
N GLU A 242 -26.79 -20.94 6.99
CA GLU A 242 -26.97 -20.07 8.16
C GLU A 242 -27.82 -18.84 7.84
N VAL A 243 -27.55 -18.17 6.72
CA VAL A 243 -28.30 -17.01 6.23
C VAL A 243 -29.76 -17.36 5.97
N ARG A 244 -30.02 -18.48 5.28
CA ARG A 244 -31.39 -18.96 5.01
C ARG A 244 -32.15 -19.25 6.31
N HIS A 245 -31.50 -19.86 7.29
CA HIS A 245 -32.12 -20.20 8.57
C HIS A 245 -32.36 -18.98 9.47
N SER A 246 -31.57 -17.92 9.31
CA SER A 246 -31.57 -16.76 10.21
C SER A 246 -32.32 -15.54 9.68
N ASN A 247 -32.96 -15.63 8.49
CA ASN A 247 -33.64 -14.50 7.82
C ASN A 247 -32.78 -13.22 7.69
N ILE A 248 -31.46 -13.40 7.59
CA ILE A 248 -30.49 -12.32 7.39
C ILE A 248 -30.62 -11.82 5.95
N LYS A 249 -30.82 -10.53 5.72
CA LYS A 249 -30.81 -9.93 4.37
C LYS A 249 -29.39 -9.97 3.84
N LEU A 250 -29.16 -10.84 2.86
CA LEU A 250 -27.89 -10.93 2.16
C LEU A 250 -27.97 -10.14 0.84
N HIS A 251 -27.08 -9.18 0.66
CA HIS A 251 -26.77 -8.61 -0.65
C HIS A 251 -25.36 -9.04 -1.04
N LEU A 252 -25.24 -9.84 -2.11
CA LEU A 252 -23.97 -10.26 -2.67
C LEU A 252 -23.58 -9.36 -3.83
N HIS A 253 -22.46 -8.65 -3.66
CA HIS A 253 -21.73 -8.11 -4.80
C HIS A 253 -20.73 -9.16 -5.28
N LYS A 254 -20.91 -9.62 -6.52
CA LYS A 254 -19.88 -10.31 -7.29
C LYS A 254 -18.94 -9.24 -7.83
N ALA A 255 -17.71 -9.19 -7.33
CA ALA A 255 -16.65 -8.45 -7.99
C ALA A 255 -16.20 -9.31 -9.18
N ASP A 256 -16.82 -9.08 -10.34
CA ASP A 256 -16.28 -9.54 -11.61
C ASP A 256 -15.16 -8.57 -11.98
N ASN A 257 -13.90 -9.03 -11.86
CA ASN A 257 -12.78 -8.40 -12.52
C ASN A 257 -12.60 -9.10 -13.87
N ASP A 258 -12.91 -8.38 -14.95
CA ASP A 258 -12.22 -8.56 -16.23
C ASP A 258 -10.77 -8.07 -16.14
#